data_AF-A0A927LYM4-F1
#
_entry.id   AF-A0A927LYM4-F1
#
_cell.length_a   1.000
_cell.length_b   1.000
_cell.length_c   1.000
_cell.angle_alpha   90.00
_cell.angle_beta   90.00
_cell.angle_gamma   90.00
#
_symmetry.space_group_name_H-M   'P 1'
#
loop_
_entity.id
_entity.type
_entity.pdbx_description
1 polymer ?
#
loop_
_entity_poly.entity_id
_entity_poly.type
_entity_poly.pdbx_seq_one_letter_code
_entity_poly.pdbx_strand_id
1 'polypeptide(L)'
;MSDVEVRYGAPAPRTPGNDRGWSLDEVRRAIYTLYRRLSPDTVHEFSASIPAEDVTVRRDEDLISGTQRVAHALVEHLRLPDTRITVTFTPMPPGRAGRVLLGTGPQYSVEIDSTFVGRRRDIGAVLAHEVTHVFLEYHHMRYEDEILTDTTAAYLGVGWPLLDSHRTAAYYTERLGYLGSPAFGYALGRRAVAFSEDPLPWLTSTDARSAYRSGYAVAYQEWTQAPLASADPASRRRYDKDLAQVRRRLDRGAARPHAAAKSDRYAFSGRSPLRVTFNCPICSVRISLPVASRAEICCQMCGTLLDCDT
;
A
#
# COMPACT_ATOMS: atom_id res chain seq x y z
N MET A 1 -32.16 -16.80 -9.53
CA MET A 1 -32.86 -15.84 -8.65
C MET A 1 -32.36 -16.06 -7.24
N SER A 2 -31.37 -15.26 -6.85
CA SER A 2 -30.94 -15.03 -5.48
C SER A 2 -30.45 -13.59 -5.50
N ASP A 3 -31.30 -12.64 -5.09
CA ASP A 3 -30.90 -11.24 -4.96
C ASP A 3 -29.87 -11.15 -3.83
N VAL A 4 -28.62 -10.86 -4.19
CA VAL A 4 -27.58 -10.54 -3.21
C VAL A 4 -27.78 -9.06 -2.87
N GLU A 5 -28.64 -8.80 -1.89
CA GLU A 5 -28.70 -7.51 -1.21
C GLU A 5 -27.38 -7.34 -0.43
N VAL A 6 -26.37 -6.72 -1.04
CA VAL A 6 -25.11 -6.36 -0.37
C VAL A 6 -25.41 -5.20 0.58
N ARG A 7 -25.63 -5.54 1.85
CA ARG A 7 -25.82 -4.57 2.92
C ARG A 7 -24.50 -3.89 3.22
N TYR A 8 -24.42 -2.61 2.84
CA TYR A 8 -23.36 -1.71 3.25
C TYR A 8 -23.20 -1.74 4.77
N GLY A 9 -22.03 -2.16 5.25
CA GLY A 9 -21.60 -1.83 6.59
C GLY A 9 -21.55 -0.31 6.71
N ALA A 10 -22.37 0.26 7.57
CA ALA A 10 -22.15 1.62 8.04
C ALA A 10 -20.70 1.71 8.57
N PRO A 11 -19.96 2.81 8.34
CA PRO A 11 -18.69 3.01 9.02
C PRO A 11 -18.93 2.84 10.51
N ALA A 12 -18.19 1.94 11.15
CA ALA A 12 -18.26 1.79 12.59
C ALA A 12 -18.11 3.19 13.22
N PRO A 13 -19.00 3.58 14.16
CA PRO A 13 -18.91 4.89 14.78
C PRO A 13 -17.53 5.07 15.37
N ARG A 14 -16.83 6.13 14.93
CA ARG A 14 -15.52 6.52 15.43
C ARG A 14 -15.66 6.79 16.93
N THR A 15 -15.04 5.94 17.75
CA THR A 15 -14.77 6.29 19.14
C THR A 15 -13.70 7.39 19.16
N PRO A 16 -13.94 8.54 19.80
CA PRO A 16 -12.91 9.54 20.01
C PRO A 16 -11.78 8.90 20.82
N GLY A 17 -10.57 8.84 20.26
CA GLY A 17 -9.40 8.25 20.92
C GLY A 17 -8.79 7.03 20.25
N ASN A 18 -9.30 6.57 19.09
CA ASN A 18 -8.65 5.53 18.30
C ASN A 18 -8.05 6.09 17.00
N ASP A 19 -7.09 7.00 17.12
CA ASP A 19 -6.07 7.31 16.09
C ASP A 19 -5.09 6.13 15.91
N ARG A 20 -5.60 4.89 15.92
CA ARG A 20 -4.81 3.76 15.43
C ARG A 20 -4.87 3.79 13.91
N GLY A 21 -4.09 4.70 13.34
CA GLY A 21 -3.65 4.60 11.96
C GLY A 21 -3.13 3.18 11.74
N TRP A 22 -3.55 2.58 10.63
CA TRP A 22 -3.18 1.22 10.26
C TRP A 22 -1.67 0.98 10.43
N SER A 23 -1.34 -0.21 10.92
CA SER A 23 0.03 -0.62 11.15
C SER A 23 0.78 -0.80 9.83
N LEU A 24 2.08 -0.55 9.82
CA LEU A 24 2.92 -0.86 8.66
C LEU A 24 2.87 -2.36 8.31
N ASP A 25 2.58 -3.23 9.27
CA ASP A 25 2.39 -4.65 9.04
C ASP A 25 1.17 -4.96 8.18
N GLU A 26 0.09 -4.18 8.28
CA GLU A 26 -1.06 -4.31 7.40
C GLU A 26 -0.71 -3.96 5.96
N VAL A 27 0.04 -2.88 5.75
CA VAL A 27 0.55 -2.51 4.43
C VAL A 27 1.50 -3.59 3.89
N ARG A 28 2.42 -4.12 4.70
CA ARG A 28 3.31 -5.23 4.30
C ARG A 28 2.52 -6.48 3.90
N ARG A 29 1.46 -6.83 4.64
CA ARG A 29 0.57 -7.95 4.29
C ARG A 29 -0.20 -7.70 3.00
N ALA A 30 -0.66 -6.47 2.76
CA ALA A 30 -1.33 -6.09 1.53
C ALA A 30 -0.38 -6.19 0.32
N ILE A 31 0.86 -5.66 0.43
CA ILE A 31 1.89 -5.81 -0.62
C ILE A 31 2.20 -7.29 -0.90
N TYR A 32 2.36 -8.10 0.14
CA TYR A 32 2.55 -9.55 -0.03
C TYR A 32 1.37 -10.20 -0.77
N THR A 33 0.14 -9.79 -0.43
CA THR A 33 -1.08 -10.30 -1.09
C THR A 33 -1.12 -9.91 -2.56
N LEU A 34 -0.73 -8.67 -2.89
CA LEU A 34 -0.63 -8.17 -4.26
C LEU A 34 0.32 -9.02 -5.12
N TYR A 35 1.59 -9.16 -4.71
CA TYR A 35 2.58 -9.95 -5.45
C TYR A 35 2.18 -11.42 -5.58
N ARG A 36 1.60 -11.99 -4.52
CA ARG A 36 1.14 -13.38 -4.54
C ARG A 36 0.01 -13.63 -5.54
N ARG A 37 -0.81 -12.61 -5.84
CA ARG A 37 -1.99 -12.75 -6.71
C ARG A 37 -1.71 -12.37 -8.16
N LEU A 38 -0.92 -11.34 -8.41
CA LEU A 38 -0.68 -10.84 -9.77
C LEU A 38 0.57 -11.42 -10.44
N SER A 39 1.50 -12.02 -9.68
CA SER A 39 2.88 -12.29 -10.10
C SER A 39 3.75 -11.02 -10.23
N PRO A 40 5.09 -11.14 -10.18
CA PRO A 40 6.00 -10.00 -10.28
C PRO A 40 5.95 -9.32 -11.63
N ASP A 41 5.89 -10.09 -12.72
CA ASP A 41 5.93 -9.56 -14.08
C ASP A 41 4.74 -8.61 -14.29
N THR A 42 3.53 -9.04 -13.92
CA THR A 42 2.34 -8.19 -13.92
C THR A 42 2.48 -6.97 -13.04
N VAL A 43 3.11 -7.07 -11.86
CA VAL A 43 3.33 -5.88 -11.00
C VAL A 43 4.33 -4.91 -11.64
N HIS A 44 5.35 -5.42 -12.32
CA HIS A 44 6.35 -4.61 -13.04
C HIS A 44 5.78 -3.89 -14.27
N GLU A 45 4.67 -4.36 -14.82
CA GLU A 45 3.93 -3.64 -15.87
C GLU A 45 3.41 -2.26 -15.42
N PHE A 46 3.36 -2.01 -14.11
CA PHE A 46 2.94 -0.75 -13.50
C PHE A 46 4.12 0.08 -12.94
N SER A 47 5.30 -0.04 -13.54
CA SER A 47 6.51 0.65 -13.06
C SER A 47 6.41 2.18 -13.09
N ALA A 48 5.57 2.75 -13.96
CA ALA A 48 5.26 4.17 -14.02
C ALA A 48 3.92 4.46 -13.32
N SER A 49 3.83 5.57 -12.60
CA SER A 49 2.56 6.05 -12.03
C SER A 49 1.75 6.78 -13.09
N ILE A 50 0.43 6.86 -12.86
CA ILE A 50 -0.44 7.66 -13.70
C ILE A 50 -0.05 9.16 -13.61
N PRO A 51 0.08 9.88 -14.73
CA PRO A 51 0.41 11.30 -14.73
C PRO A 51 -0.63 12.17 -14.02
N ALA A 52 -0.20 13.33 -13.51
CA ALA A 52 -1.07 14.27 -12.80
C ALA A 52 -2.18 14.85 -13.66
N GLU A 53 -1.90 15.11 -14.93
CA GLU A 53 -2.85 15.59 -15.92
C GLU A 53 -4.00 14.62 -16.19
N ASP A 54 -3.74 13.31 -16.06
CA ASP A 54 -4.70 12.26 -16.38
C ASP A 54 -5.67 11.96 -15.22
N VAL A 55 -5.31 12.37 -14.00
CA VAL A 55 -6.16 12.22 -12.80
C VAL A 55 -6.68 13.54 -12.23
N THR A 56 -6.42 14.66 -12.90
CA THR A 56 -6.92 15.98 -12.49
C THR A 56 -8.08 16.42 -13.36
N VAL A 57 -9.22 16.75 -12.74
CA VAL A 57 -10.31 17.46 -13.42
C VAL A 57 -9.95 18.95 -13.51
N ARG A 58 -9.70 19.45 -14.71
CA ARG A 58 -9.31 20.84 -14.98
C ARG A 58 -10.46 21.81 -14.64
N ARG A 59 -10.10 23.09 -14.44
CA ARG A 59 -11.09 24.14 -14.14
C ARG A 59 -11.93 24.54 -15.35
N ASP A 60 -11.34 24.47 -16.54
CA ASP A 60 -11.91 24.89 -17.81
C ASP A 60 -12.70 23.78 -18.53
N GLU A 61 -12.59 22.53 -18.09
CA GLU A 61 -13.37 21.43 -18.67
C GLU A 61 -14.74 21.25 -18.01
N ASP A 62 -15.67 20.64 -18.74
CA ASP A 62 -16.95 20.19 -18.17
C ASP A 62 -16.71 19.15 -17.06
N LEU A 63 -17.43 19.28 -15.96
CA LEU A 63 -17.21 18.44 -14.77
C LEU A 63 -17.46 16.96 -15.07
N ILE A 64 -18.58 16.65 -15.74
CA ILE A 64 -18.97 15.26 -16.00
C ILE A 64 -18.01 14.64 -16.99
N SER A 65 -17.73 15.34 -18.10
CA SER A 65 -16.81 14.89 -19.14
C SER A 65 -15.39 14.70 -18.60
N GLY A 66 -14.89 15.64 -17.79
CA GLY A 66 -13.58 15.54 -17.14
C GLY A 66 -13.49 14.39 -16.14
N THR A 67 -14.54 14.20 -15.33
CA THR A 67 -14.62 13.07 -14.39
C THR A 67 -14.60 11.73 -15.13
N GLN A 68 -15.34 11.63 -16.23
CA GLN A 68 -15.42 10.43 -17.05
C GLN A 68 -14.08 10.13 -17.76
N ARG A 69 -13.37 11.17 -18.22
CA ARG A 69 -12.00 11.07 -18.74
C ARG A 69 -11.03 10.52 -17.70
N VAL A 70 -11.05 11.06 -16.48
CA VAL A 70 -10.20 10.57 -15.38
C VAL A 70 -10.50 9.10 -15.07
N ALA A 71 -11.78 8.71 -15.00
CA ALA A 71 -12.16 7.32 -14.77
C ALA A 71 -11.63 6.39 -15.89
N HIS A 72 -11.70 6.83 -17.14
CA HIS A 72 -11.17 6.07 -18.27
C HIS A 72 -9.64 5.92 -18.20
N ALA A 73 -8.91 7.00 -17.91
CA ALA A 73 -7.46 6.95 -17.77
C ALA A 73 -7.03 5.99 -16.64
N LEU A 74 -7.76 5.94 -15.53
CA LEU A 74 -7.51 4.98 -14.44
C LEU A 74 -7.76 3.53 -14.87
N VAL A 75 -8.83 3.26 -15.63
CA VAL A 75 -9.15 1.93 -16.18
C VAL A 75 -8.07 1.46 -17.13
N GLU A 76 -7.61 2.34 -18.03
CA GLU A 76 -6.53 2.06 -18.97
C GLU A 76 -5.22 1.80 -18.23
N HIS A 77 -4.86 2.65 -17.27
CA HIS A 77 -3.66 2.47 -16.45
C HIS A 77 -3.68 1.15 -15.71
N LEU A 78 -4.83 0.78 -15.12
CA LEU A 78 -5.04 -0.48 -14.40
C LEU A 78 -5.27 -1.69 -15.33
N ARG A 79 -5.23 -1.50 -16.65
CA ARG A 79 -5.35 -2.54 -17.68
C ARG A 79 -6.61 -3.39 -17.53
N LEU A 80 -7.71 -2.79 -17.10
CA LEU A 80 -8.99 -3.50 -16.92
C LEU A 80 -9.66 -3.73 -18.30
N PRO A 81 -9.79 -4.99 -18.76
CA PRO A 81 -10.26 -5.28 -20.11
C PRO A 81 -11.77 -5.02 -20.25
N ASP A 82 -12.16 -4.49 -21.42
CA ASP A 82 -13.55 -4.26 -21.86
C ASP A 82 -14.45 -3.56 -20.82
N THR A 83 -13.82 -2.84 -19.87
CA THR A 83 -14.50 -2.30 -18.70
C THR A 83 -15.09 -0.93 -19.02
N ARG A 84 -16.42 -0.86 -18.97
CA ARG A 84 -17.15 0.40 -19.12
C ARG A 84 -17.45 0.94 -17.73
N ILE A 85 -16.69 1.95 -17.32
CA ILE A 85 -17.00 2.72 -16.12
C ILE A 85 -17.91 3.87 -16.51
N THR A 86 -19.00 4.09 -15.78
CA THR A 86 -19.79 5.32 -15.84
C THR A 86 -19.76 5.99 -14.48
N VAL A 87 -19.55 7.32 -14.45
CA VAL A 87 -19.51 8.07 -13.20
C VAL A 87 -20.72 8.96 -13.04
N THR A 88 -21.35 8.93 -11.87
CA THR A 88 -22.47 9.81 -11.52
C THR A 88 -22.24 10.49 -10.17
N PHE A 89 -22.90 11.64 -9.96
CA PHE A 89 -22.87 12.36 -8.68
C PHE A 89 -24.19 12.16 -7.95
N THR A 90 -24.13 11.59 -6.75
CA THR A 90 -25.30 11.23 -5.94
C THR A 90 -25.10 11.70 -4.51
N PRO A 91 -26.10 12.25 -3.80
CA PRO A 91 -25.97 12.52 -2.37
C PRO A 91 -25.72 11.23 -1.57
N MET A 92 -24.70 11.23 -0.71
CA MET A 92 -24.32 10.08 0.11
C MET A 92 -24.37 10.37 1.61
N PRO A 93 -24.46 9.31 2.45
CA PRO A 93 -24.32 9.46 3.90
C PRO A 93 -22.97 10.10 4.27
N PRO A 94 -22.90 10.87 5.37
CA PRO A 94 -21.66 11.50 5.83
C PRO A 94 -20.51 10.49 5.96
N GLY A 95 -19.34 10.88 5.45
CA GLY A 95 -18.11 10.07 5.52
C GLY A 95 -17.92 9.09 4.35
N ARG A 96 -18.86 9.01 3.41
CA ARG A 96 -18.69 8.26 2.15
C ARG A 96 -18.40 9.22 1.00
N ALA A 97 -17.28 9.00 0.29
CA ALA A 97 -16.88 9.84 -0.83
C ALA A 97 -17.28 9.27 -2.20
N GLY A 98 -17.35 7.93 -2.29
CA GLY A 98 -17.82 7.23 -3.47
C GLY A 98 -18.28 5.81 -3.12
N ARG A 99 -18.75 5.10 -4.15
CA ARG A 99 -18.95 3.66 -4.15
C ARG A 99 -18.95 3.10 -5.56
N VAL A 100 -18.49 1.86 -5.71
CA VAL A 100 -18.74 1.04 -6.89
C VAL A 100 -20.08 0.32 -6.79
N LEU A 101 -20.90 0.43 -7.83
CA LEU A 101 -22.04 -0.42 -8.09
C LEU A 101 -21.65 -1.44 -9.17
N LEU A 102 -21.65 -2.72 -8.79
CA LEU A 102 -21.38 -3.82 -9.69
C LEU A 102 -22.60 -4.03 -10.61
N GLY A 103 -22.41 -3.88 -11.92
CA GLY A 103 -23.43 -4.19 -12.92
C GLY A 103 -23.40 -5.65 -13.36
N THR A 104 -24.30 -6.02 -14.26
CA THR A 104 -24.22 -7.32 -14.96
C THR A 104 -23.22 -7.21 -16.13
N GLY A 105 -22.13 -7.98 -16.10
CA GLY A 105 -21.08 -7.94 -17.13
C GLY A 105 -19.97 -6.92 -16.82
N PRO A 106 -19.15 -6.51 -17.80
CA PRO A 106 -17.98 -5.63 -17.57
C PRO A 106 -18.37 -4.15 -17.40
N GLN A 107 -19.55 -3.88 -16.83
CA GLN A 107 -20.08 -2.54 -16.63
C GLN A 107 -20.06 -2.22 -15.15
N TYR A 108 -19.33 -1.17 -14.79
CA TYR A 108 -19.24 -0.69 -13.42
C TYR A 108 -19.75 0.74 -13.39
N SER A 109 -20.59 1.05 -12.40
CA SER A 109 -21.00 2.42 -12.15
C SER A 109 -20.30 2.90 -10.89
N VAL A 110 -19.60 4.02 -10.97
CA VAL A 110 -19.03 4.67 -9.80
C VAL A 110 -19.92 5.85 -9.45
N GLU A 111 -20.47 5.83 -8.25
CA GLU A 111 -21.14 7.00 -7.71
C GLU A 111 -20.13 7.79 -6.87
N ILE A 112 -20.09 9.10 -7.06
CA ILE A 112 -19.31 10.04 -6.25
C ILE A 112 -20.29 10.90 -5.46
N ASP A 113 -19.94 11.23 -4.21
CA ASP A 113 -20.79 12.11 -3.42
C ASP A 113 -20.95 13.49 -4.08
N SER A 114 -22.19 13.98 -4.13
CA SER A 114 -22.52 15.25 -4.79
C SER A 114 -21.78 16.49 -4.23
N THR A 115 -21.21 16.42 -3.01
CA THR A 115 -20.37 17.51 -2.48
C THR A 115 -19.06 17.70 -3.25
N PHE A 116 -18.61 16.69 -4.00
CA PHE A 116 -17.39 16.77 -4.82
C PHE A 116 -17.55 17.61 -6.09
N VAL A 117 -18.77 18.03 -6.44
CA VAL A 117 -19.02 19.00 -7.52
C VAL A 117 -18.20 20.29 -7.29
N GLY A 118 -18.07 20.72 -6.04
CA GLY A 118 -17.25 21.87 -5.64
C GLY A 118 -15.76 21.55 -5.41
N ARG A 119 -15.35 20.27 -5.49
CA ARG A 119 -14.02 19.77 -5.10
C ARG A 119 -13.34 18.99 -6.21
N ARG A 120 -13.29 19.58 -7.40
CA ARG A 120 -12.73 18.96 -8.63
C ARG A 120 -11.35 18.30 -8.45
N ARG A 121 -10.49 18.91 -7.63
CA ARG A 121 -9.14 18.40 -7.34
C ARG A 121 -9.14 17.02 -6.69
N ASP A 122 -10.18 16.68 -5.95
CA ASP A 122 -10.24 15.47 -5.14
C ASP A 122 -10.97 14.31 -5.85
N ILE A 123 -11.60 14.57 -7.00
CA ILE A 123 -12.30 13.57 -7.80
C ILE A 123 -11.36 12.44 -8.22
N GLY A 124 -10.14 12.77 -8.64
CA GLY A 124 -9.14 11.77 -9.01
C GLY A 124 -8.78 10.83 -7.87
N ALA A 125 -8.76 11.32 -6.63
CA ALA A 125 -8.51 10.50 -5.44
C ALA A 125 -9.67 9.54 -5.15
N VAL A 126 -10.92 10.01 -5.26
CA VAL A 126 -12.10 9.14 -5.13
C VAL A 126 -12.10 8.08 -6.21
N LEU A 127 -11.92 8.47 -7.47
CA LEU A 127 -11.90 7.52 -8.59
C LEU A 127 -10.76 6.52 -8.49
N ALA A 128 -9.54 6.94 -8.12
CA ALA A 128 -8.42 6.02 -7.95
C ALA A 128 -8.74 4.95 -6.88
N HIS A 129 -9.44 5.30 -5.81
CA HIS A 129 -9.90 4.35 -4.79
C HIS A 129 -10.96 3.38 -5.37
N GLU A 130 -12.05 3.91 -5.92
CA GLU A 130 -13.17 3.09 -6.40
C GLU A 130 -12.79 2.20 -7.59
N VAL A 131 -12.01 2.70 -8.55
CA VAL A 131 -11.54 1.90 -9.69
C VAL A 131 -10.55 0.82 -9.23
N THR A 132 -9.81 1.05 -8.14
CA THR A 132 -8.98 -0.01 -7.56
C THR A 132 -9.83 -1.13 -6.93
N HIS A 133 -10.99 -0.83 -6.35
CA HIS A 133 -11.93 -1.90 -5.94
C HIS A 133 -12.38 -2.75 -7.14
N VAL A 134 -12.67 -2.12 -8.29
CA VAL A 134 -12.98 -2.84 -9.54
C VAL A 134 -11.81 -3.74 -9.95
N PHE A 135 -10.59 -3.23 -9.88
CA PHE A 135 -9.39 -4.00 -10.19
C PHE A 135 -9.22 -5.22 -9.27
N LEU A 136 -9.41 -5.04 -7.97
CA LEU A 136 -9.31 -6.15 -7.01
C LEU A 136 -10.39 -7.20 -7.25
N GLU A 137 -11.62 -6.79 -7.55
CA GLU A 137 -12.70 -7.70 -7.91
C GLU A 137 -12.38 -8.50 -9.18
N TYR A 138 -11.88 -7.82 -10.21
CA TYR A 138 -11.48 -8.44 -11.48
C TYR A 138 -10.40 -9.53 -11.29
N HIS A 139 -9.45 -9.30 -10.37
CA HIS A 139 -8.41 -10.27 -10.03
C HIS A 139 -8.80 -11.25 -8.90
N HIS A 140 -10.08 -11.32 -8.52
CA HIS A 140 -10.60 -12.18 -7.45
C HIS A 140 -9.82 -12.02 -6.12
N MET A 141 -9.39 -10.79 -5.86
CA MET A 141 -8.84 -10.35 -4.58
C MET A 141 -10.01 -9.85 -3.71
N ARG A 142 -9.85 -9.85 -2.38
CA ARG A 142 -10.96 -9.58 -1.46
C ARG A 142 -11.52 -8.16 -1.70
N TYR A 143 -12.65 -8.08 -2.39
CA TYR A 143 -13.49 -6.88 -2.49
C TYR A 143 -13.86 -6.42 -1.07
N GLU A 144 -13.81 -5.11 -0.83
CA GLU A 144 -14.01 -4.43 0.48
C GLU A 144 -12.83 -4.42 1.48
N ASP A 145 -11.67 -4.99 1.14
CA ASP A 145 -10.46 -4.82 1.97
C ASP A 145 -9.81 -3.46 1.68
N GLU A 146 -10.25 -2.42 2.38
CA GLU A 146 -9.81 -1.04 2.15
C GLU A 146 -8.29 -0.82 2.29
N ILE A 147 -7.63 -1.58 3.17
CA ILE A 147 -6.17 -1.53 3.30
C ILE A 147 -5.54 -2.06 2.02
N LEU A 148 -6.02 -3.21 1.53
CA LEU A 148 -5.56 -3.80 0.29
C LEU A 148 -5.86 -2.88 -0.89
N THR A 149 -7.03 -2.24 -0.95
CA THR A 149 -7.40 -1.26 -1.98
C THR A 149 -6.45 -0.09 -2.00
N ASP A 150 -6.31 0.64 -0.89
CA ASP A 150 -5.43 1.82 -0.84
C ASP A 150 -3.96 1.45 -1.08
N THR A 151 -3.50 0.31 -0.53
CA THR A 151 -2.14 -0.18 -0.75
C THR A 151 -1.93 -0.55 -2.22
N THR A 152 -2.89 -1.20 -2.86
CA THR A 152 -2.82 -1.57 -4.29
C THR A 152 -2.82 -0.32 -5.16
N ALA A 153 -3.71 0.64 -4.88
CA ALA A 153 -3.75 1.91 -5.58
C ALA A 153 -2.39 2.62 -5.49
N ALA A 154 -1.84 2.74 -4.28
CA ALA A 154 -0.53 3.32 -4.06
C ALA A 154 0.59 2.56 -4.80
N TYR A 155 0.59 1.23 -4.72
CA TYR A 155 1.68 0.41 -5.24
C TYR A 155 1.66 0.25 -6.76
N LEU A 156 0.48 0.25 -7.40
CA LEU A 156 0.30 0.20 -8.86
C LEU A 156 0.31 1.60 -9.52
N GLY A 157 0.57 2.65 -8.74
CA GLY A 157 0.86 3.98 -9.28
C GLY A 157 -0.33 4.87 -9.56
N VAL A 158 -1.54 4.49 -9.13
CA VAL A 158 -2.75 5.34 -9.23
C VAL A 158 -3.09 6.06 -7.93
N GLY A 159 -2.44 5.71 -6.81
CA GLY A 159 -2.87 6.10 -5.49
C GLY A 159 -2.27 7.39 -4.92
N TRP A 160 -1.31 8.03 -5.60
CA TRP A 160 -0.73 9.28 -5.11
C TRP A 160 -1.76 10.43 -4.90
N PRO A 161 -2.88 10.53 -5.65
CA PRO A 161 -3.91 11.53 -5.38
C PRO A 161 -4.62 11.32 -4.04
N LEU A 162 -4.75 10.06 -3.57
CA LEU A 162 -5.34 9.76 -2.26
C LEU A 162 -4.50 10.40 -1.16
N LEU A 163 -3.18 10.20 -1.15
CA LEU A 163 -2.31 10.87 -0.19
C LEU A 163 -2.35 12.39 -0.34
N ASP A 164 -2.38 12.92 -1.57
CA ASP A 164 -2.40 14.37 -1.81
C ASP A 164 -3.69 15.06 -1.32
N SER A 165 -4.79 14.30 -1.25
CA SER A 165 -6.04 14.77 -0.68
C SER A 165 -5.99 14.95 0.84
N HIS A 166 -5.00 14.34 1.54
CA HIS A 166 -4.84 14.48 2.98
C HIS A 166 -4.41 15.91 3.33
N ARG A 167 -5.26 16.61 4.07
CA ARG A 167 -5.02 17.99 4.50
C ARG A 167 -5.54 18.20 5.92
N THR A 168 -4.69 18.76 6.76
CA THR A 168 -5.01 19.20 8.11
C THR A 168 -5.19 20.71 8.09
N ALA A 169 -6.40 21.17 8.39
CA ALA A 169 -6.68 22.58 8.69
C ALA A 169 -6.86 22.75 10.20
N ALA A 170 -6.78 24.00 10.69
CA ALA A 170 -6.85 24.32 12.12
C ALA A 170 -8.07 23.75 12.87
N TYR A 171 -9.14 23.39 12.13
CA TYR A 171 -10.40 22.92 12.72
C TYR A 171 -10.97 21.63 12.07
N TYR A 172 -10.28 21.04 11.08
CA TYR A 172 -10.72 19.77 10.48
C TYR A 172 -9.58 19.03 9.77
N THR A 173 -9.69 17.70 9.69
CA THR A 173 -8.83 16.83 8.87
C THR A 173 -9.67 16.25 7.74
N GLU A 174 -9.27 16.52 6.51
CA GLU A 174 -9.86 15.93 5.31
C GLU A 174 -9.01 14.74 4.86
N ARG A 175 -9.66 13.60 4.60
CA ARG A 175 -8.99 12.35 4.21
C ARG A 175 -9.85 11.59 3.21
N LEU A 176 -9.25 11.19 2.09
CA LEU A 176 -9.83 10.21 1.17
C LEU A 176 -9.00 8.94 1.24
N GLY A 177 -9.67 7.80 1.27
CA GLY A 177 -9.05 6.53 1.62
C GLY A 177 -9.07 6.24 3.12
N TYR A 178 -8.81 4.98 3.42
CA TYR A 178 -8.84 4.41 4.75
C TYR A 178 -7.47 4.39 5.40
N LEU A 179 -6.38 4.27 4.63
CA LEU A 179 -5.02 4.38 5.14
C LEU A 179 -4.79 5.76 5.78
N GLY A 180 -4.19 5.79 6.97
CA GLY A 180 -3.71 7.03 7.57
C GLY A 180 -2.49 7.55 6.80
N SER A 181 -2.22 8.86 6.85
CA SER A 181 -1.09 9.47 6.12
C SER A 181 0.23 8.73 6.31
N PRO A 182 0.63 8.31 7.54
CA PRO A 182 1.90 7.58 7.72
C PRO A 182 1.96 6.24 6.98
N ALA A 183 0.88 5.45 7.03
CA ALA A 183 0.81 4.14 6.37
C ALA A 183 0.76 4.29 4.84
N PHE A 184 0.01 5.27 4.34
CA PHE A 184 -0.07 5.58 2.91
C PHE A 184 1.28 6.08 2.39
N GLY A 185 1.93 6.99 3.11
CA GLY A 185 3.27 7.47 2.78
C GLY A 185 4.30 6.33 2.73
N TYR A 186 4.17 5.32 3.60
CA TYR A 186 4.99 4.12 3.54
C TYR A 186 4.67 3.25 2.32
N ALA A 187 3.39 3.06 1.95
CA ALA A 187 3.02 2.32 0.73
C ALA A 187 3.61 2.97 -0.54
N LEU A 188 3.51 4.30 -0.69
CA LEU A 188 4.16 5.03 -1.78
C LEU A 188 5.69 4.98 -1.69
N GLY A 189 6.25 5.04 -0.48
CA GLY A 189 7.68 4.86 -0.26
C GLY A 189 8.20 3.49 -0.73
N ARG A 190 7.43 2.42 -0.44
CA ARG A 190 7.72 1.06 -0.89
C ARG A 190 7.66 0.93 -2.42
N ARG A 191 6.70 1.62 -3.07
CA ARG A 191 6.65 1.75 -4.54
C ARG A 191 7.90 2.45 -5.07
N ALA A 192 8.24 3.61 -4.52
CA ALA A 192 9.40 4.40 -4.95
C ALA A 192 10.70 3.60 -4.89
N VAL A 193 10.89 2.80 -3.84
CA VAL A 193 12.01 1.87 -3.73
C VAL A 193 11.96 0.76 -4.78
N ALA A 194 10.79 0.18 -5.05
CA ALA A 194 10.64 -0.93 -5.98
C ALA A 194 10.84 -0.54 -7.46
N PHE A 195 10.45 0.68 -7.85
CA PHE A 195 10.44 1.12 -9.24
C PHE A 195 11.34 2.32 -9.53
N SER A 196 12.06 2.84 -8.53
CA SER A 196 12.93 4.03 -8.67
C SER A 196 12.20 5.28 -9.19
N GLU A 197 10.97 5.49 -8.72
CA GLU A 197 10.11 6.63 -9.10
C GLU A 197 9.87 7.54 -7.88
N ASP A 198 10.00 8.85 -8.06
CA ASP A 198 9.70 9.82 -6.99
C ASP A 198 8.34 10.50 -7.22
N PRO A 199 7.29 10.18 -6.44
CA PRO A 199 5.99 10.86 -6.53
C PRO A 199 5.95 12.27 -5.93
N LEU A 200 7.03 12.73 -5.27
CA LEU A 200 7.06 14.04 -4.61
C LEU A 200 6.67 15.23 -5.52
N PRO A 201 7.01 15.27 -6.82
CA PRO A 201 6.61 16.36 -7.72
C PRO A 201 5.09 16.48 -7.91
N TRP A 202 4.33 15.38 -7.77
CA TRP A 202 2.87 15.38 -7.91
C TRP A 202 2.16 15.72 -6.61
N LEU A 203 2.81 15.50 -5.47
CA LEU A 203 2.26 15.86 -4.16
C LEU A 203 2.32 17.38 -4.00
N THR A 204 1.17 17.97 -3.72
CA THR A 204 0.95 19.40 -3.54
C THR A 204 0.67 19.78 -2.09
N SER A 205 0.08 18.87 -1.31
CA SER A 205 -0.18 19.03 0.13
C SER A 205 1.11 18.91 0.95
N THR A 206 1.30 19.79 1.93
CA THR A 206 2.43 19.73 2.87
C THR A 206 2.39 18.47 3.72
N ASP A 207 1.19 18.04 4.12
CA ASP A 207 0.97 16.84 4.92
C ASP A 207 1.29 15.60 4.12
N ALA A 208 0.85 15.56 2.86
CA ALA A 208 1.17 14.49 1.92
C ALA A 208 2.68 14.33 1.72
N ARG A 209 3.39 15.45 1.45
CA ARG A 209 4.85 15.44 1.30
C ARG A 209 5.57 14.97 2.57
N SER A 210 5.12 15.42 3.74
CA SER A 210 5.70 15.02 5.03
C SER A 210 5.50 13.52 5.30
N ALA A 211 4.29 13.03 5.06
CA ALA A 211 3.93 11.64 5.21
C ALA A 211 4.71 10.74 4.24
N TYR A 212 4.79 11.13 2.96
CA TYR A 212 5.59 10.42 1.96
C TYR A 212 7.07 10.37 2.36
N ARG A 213 7.69 11.50 2.72
CA ARG A 213 9.11 11.51 3.13
C ARG A 213 9.37 10.58 4.32
N SER A 214 8.51 10.63 5.33
CA SER A 214 8.62 9.77 6.51
C SER A 214 8.46 8.30 6.15
N GLY A 215 7.46 7.96 5.32
CA GLY A 215 7.23 6.60 4.87
C GLY A 215 8.34 6.07 3.95
N TYR A 216 8.83 6.89 3.02
CA TYR A 216 9.98 6.59 2.16
C TYR A 216 11.23 6.34 2.98
N ALA A 217 11.51 7.15 4.01
CA ALA A 217 12.66 6.93 4.89
C ALA A 217 12.61 5.53 5.55
N VAL A 218 11.42 5.09 5.99
CA VAL A 218 11.23 3.74 6.55
C VAL A 218 11.41 2.67 5.47
N ALA A 219 10.79 2.82 4.30
CA ALA A 219 10.90 1.87 3.19
C ALA A 219 12.34 1.73 2.68
N TYR A 220 13.04 2.85 2.54
CA TYR A 220 14.44 2.90 2.13
C TYR A 220 15.37 2.30 3.21
N GLN A 221 15.06 2.51 4.48
CA GLN A 221 15.78 1.84 5.56
C GLN A 221 15.60 0.32 5.50
N GLU A 222 14.38 -0.19 5.26
CA GLU A 222 14.16 -1.63 5.09
C GLU A 222 14.91 -2.20 3.90
N TRP A 223 14.95 -1.47 2.78
CA TRP A 223 15.70 -1.84 1.58
C TRP A 223 17.20 -1.95 1.86
N THR A 224 17.79 -0.89 2.43
CA THR A 224 19.25 -0.82 2.67
C THR A 224 19.72 -1.72 3.81
N GLN A 225 18.84 -2.02 4.77
CA GLN A 225 19.20 -2.78 5.96
C GLN A 225 18.80 -4.24 5.91
N ALA A 226 18.14 -4.74 4.87
CA ALA A 226 17.83 -6.16 4.78
C ALA A 226 19.10 -6.96 4.46
N PRO A 227 19.41 -8.02 5.24
CA PRO A 227 19.26 -8.21 6.68
C PRO A 227 20.28 -7.41 7.53
N LEU A 228 21.46 -7.07 7.00
CA LEU A 228 22.39 -6.06 7.54
C LEU A 228 23.37 -5.46 6.48
N ALA A 229 23.17 -5.64 5.17
CA ALA A 229 24.21 -5.34 4.17
C ALA A 229 24.77 -3.91 4.26
N SER A 230 23.89 -2.90 4.31
CA SER A 230 24.28 -1.50 4.57
C SER A 230 23.89 -1.03 5.97
N ALA A 231 23.79 -1.96 6.94
CA ALA A 231 23.43 -1.59 8.31
C ALA A 231 24.55 -0.80 8.98
N ASP A 232 24.15 0.27 9.67
CA ASP A 232 25.04 1.09 10.50
C ASP A 232 25.63 0.26 11.68
N PRO A 233 26.73 0.71 12.29
CA PRO A 233 27.37 -0.01 13.40
C PRO A 233 26.45 -0.26 14.61
N ALA A 234 25.46 0.60 14.87
CA ALA A 234 24.54 0.40 15.99
C ALA A 234 23.53 -0.71 15.69
N SER A 235 23.04 -0.77 14.45
CA SER A 235 22.19 -1.85 13.94
C SER A 235 22.92 -3.20 13.96
N ARG A 236 24.19 -3.25 13.54
CA ARG A 236 25.04 -4.46 13.63
C ARG A 236 25.26 -4.90 15.07
N ARG A 237 25.63 -3.99 15.98
CA ARG A 237 25.77 -4.30 17.41
C ARG A 237 24.49 -4.82 18.04
N ARG A 238 23.33 -4.32 17.62
CA ARG A 238 22.02 -4.82 18.09
C ARG A 238 21.81 -6.27 17.63
N TYR A 239 22.07 -6.54 16.35
CA TYR A 239 22.02 -7.89 15.80
C TYR A 239 22.91 -8.87 16.53
N ASP A 240 24.18 -8.52 16.77
CA ASP A 240 25.11 -9.38 17.51
C ASP A 240 24.63 -9.68 18.95
N LYS A 241 24.04 -8.68 19.61
CA LYS A 241 23.45 -8.84 20.95
C LYS A 241 22.25 -9.78 20.94
N ASP A 242 21.35 -9.61 19.97
CA ASP A 242 20.15 -10.43 19.83
C ASP A 242 20.54 -11.88 19.49
N LEU A 243 21.50 -12.07 18.58
CA LEU A 243 22.09 -13.36 18.21
C LEU A 243 22.74 -14.06 19.43
N ALA A 244 23.56 -13.33 20.20
CA ALA A 244 24.17 -13.86 21.42
C ALA A 244 23.13 -14.24 22.48
N GLN A 245 22.03 -13.48 22.59
CA GLN A 245 20.93 -13.83 23.49
C GLN A 245 20.24 -15.13 23.07
N VAL A 246 20.00 -15.33 21.76
CA VAL A 246 19.38 -16.55 21.24
C VAL A 246 20.28 -17.77 21.45
N ARG A 247 21.58 -17.66 21.17
CA ARG A 247 22.56 -18.74 21.43
C ARG A 247 22.56 -19.17 22.90
N ARG A 248 22.64 -18.22 23.84
CA ARG A 248 22.56 -18.52 25.29
C ARG A 248 21.28 -19.23 25.72
N ARG A 249 20.15 -18.98 25.06
CA ARG A 249 18.88 -19.68 25.35
C ARG A 249 18.90 -21.11 24.83
N LEU A 250 19.49 -21.33 23.66
CA LEU A 250 19.66 -22.66 23.08
C LEU A 250 20.57 -23.55 23.93
N ASP A 251 21.69 -23.02 24.42
CA ASP A 251 22.63 -23.75 25.30
C ASP A 251 21.97 -24.20 26.61
N ARG A 252 20.96 -23.47 27.08
CA ARG A 252 20.17 -23.80 28.28
C ARG A 252 19.02 -24.79 28.01
N GLY A 253 18.98 -25.41 26.84
CA GLY A 253 17.99 -26.43 26.50
C GLY A 253 16.57 -25.90 26.20
N ALA A 254 16.41 -24.60 25.92
CA ALA A 254 15.10 -24.04 25.61
C ALA A 254 14.48 -24.70 24.36
N ALA A 255 13.25 -25.20 24.50
CA ALA A 255 12.65 -26.08 23.49
C ALA A 255 12.34 -25.40 22.14
N ARG A 256 12.13 -24.07 22.12
CA ARG A 256 11.76 -23.32 20.92
C ARG A 256 12.49 -21.97 20.85
N PRO A 257 13.42 -21.79 19.90
CA PRO A 257 13.94 -20.48 19.55
C PRO A 257 12.94 -19.78 18.63
N HIS A 258 11.78 -19.39 19.16
CA HIS A 258 11.05 -18.25 18.58
C HIS A 258 11.34 -17.06 19.48
N ALA A 259 12.60 -16.64 19.47
CA ALA A 259 12.90 -15.29 19.90
C ALA A 259 12.59 -14.41 18.70
N ALA A 260 11.35 -13.91 18.62
CA ALA A 260 11.14 -12.65 17.95
C ALA A 260 12.14 -11.69 18.62
N ALA A 261 13.17 -11.24 17.89
CA ALA A 261 13.88 -10.07 18.34
C ALA A 261 12.79 -9.00 18.53
N LYS A 262 12.91 -8.15 19.55
CA LYS A 262 11.97 -7.02 19.70
C LYS A 262 11.98 -6.06 18.49
N SER A 263 12.84 -6.31 17.49
CA SER A 263 12.82 -5.62 16.21
C SER A 263 11.90 -6.32 15.22
N ASP A 264 10.92 -5.59 14.69
CA ASP A 264 10.08 -6.02 13.55
C ASP A 264 10.85 -6.24 12.23
N ARG A 265 12.19 -6.17 12.27
CA ARG A 265 13.09 -6.23 11.11
C ARG A 265 13.57 -7.64 10.79
N TYR A 266 13.85 -8.43 11.82
CA TYR A 266 14.27 -9.82 11.67
C TYR A 266 13.93 -10.64 12.92
N ALA A 267 13.93 -11.96 12.77
CA ALA A 267 13.78 -12.91 13.87
C ALA A 267 14.73 -14.10 13.67
N PHE A 268 15.13 -14.75 14.76
CA PHE A 268 15.95 -15.95 14.70
C PHE A 268 15.10 -17.20 14.92
N SER A 269 15.43 -18.28 14.23
CA SER A 269 14.75 -19.57 14.33
C SER A 269 15.68 -20.75 14.03
N GLY A 270 15.26 -21.97 14.41
CA GLY A 270 16.05 -23.18 14.24
C GLY A 270 17.06 -23.42 15.37
N ARG A 271 17.51 -24.67 15.51
CA ARG A 271 18.51 -25.07 16.53
C ARG A 271 19.91 -25.23 15.94
N SER A 272 20.02 -25.90 14.80
CA SER A 272 21.27 -26.02 14.04
C SER A 272 20.93 -26.45 12.59
N PRO A 273 21.34 -25.68 11.56
CA PRO A 273 21.92 -24.35 11.68
C PRO A 273 20.89 -23.33 12.19
N LEU A 274 21.35 -22.32 12.92
CA LEU A 274 20.53 -21.17 13.29
C LEU A 274 20.22 -20.35 12.03
N ARG A 275 18.98 -19.86 11.92
CA ARG A 275 18.50 -19.09 10.77
C ARG A 275 18.00 -17.73 11.20
N VAL A 276 18.22 -16.73 10.35
CA VAL A 276 17.57 -15.41 10.43
C VAL A 276 16.43 -15.35 9.43
N THR A 277 15.31 -14.77 9.82
CA THR A 277 14.15 -14.52 8.99
C THR A 277 13.83 -13.05 8.95
N PHE A 278 13.55 -12.49 7.78
CA PHE A 278 13.17 -11.09 7.58
C PHE A 278 12.18 -10.99 6.41
N ASN A 279 11.54 -9.85 6.22
CA ASN A 279 10.63 -9.64 5.09
C ASN A 279 11.39 -9.05 3.89
N CYS A 280 11.13 -9.54 2.69
CA CYS A 280 11.64 -8.93 1.47
C CYS A 280 11.22 -7.46 1.42
N PRO A 281 12.15 -6.51 1.22
CA PRO A 281 11.82 -5.09 1.18
C PRO A 281 10.96 -4.69 -0.03
N ILE A 282 10.85 -5.56 -1.05
CA ILE A 282 10.02 -5.31 -2.24
C ILE A 282 8.62 -5.90 -2.06
N CYS A 283 8.49 -7.23 -1.95
CA CYS A 283 7.18 -7.91 -1.91
C CYS A 283 6.71 -8.34 -0.50
N SER A 284 7.48 -8.07 0.55
CA SER A 284 7.17 -8.48 1.92
C SER A 284 7.00 -9.99 2.18
N VAL A 285 7.37 -10.87 1.23
CA VAL A 285 7.50 -12.30 1.52
C VAL A 285 8.55 -12.52 2.59
N ARG A 286 8.30 -13.46 3.51
CA ARG A 286 9.28 -13.83 4.52
C ARG A 286 10.40 -14.65 3.88
N ILE A 287 11.63 -14.18 4.02
CA ILE A 287 12.85 -14.85 3.59
C ILE A 287 13.51 -15.46 4.83
N SER A 288 14.14 -16.63 4.69
CA SER A 288 14.88 -17.29 5.76
C SER A 288 16.25 -17.74 5.26
N LEU A 289 17.31 -17.28 5.92
CA LEU A 289 18.70 -17.61 5.60
C LEU A 289 19.40 -18.24 6.80
N PRO A 290 20.39 -19.13 6.61
CA PRO A 290 21.30 -19.47 7.69
C PRO A 290 22.01 -18.20 8.18
N VAL A 291 22.28 -18.10 9.47
CA VAL A 291 23.14 -17.05 10.03
C VAL A 291 24.57 -17.32 9.53
N ALA A 292 24.98 -16.57 8.51
CA ALA A 292 26.24 -16.71 7.77
C ALA A 292 26.73 -15.34 7.25
N SER A 293 28.05 -15.12 7.25
CA SER A 293 28.65 -13.80 7.10
C SER A 293 28.14 -12.96 5.93
N ARG A 294 28.15 -13.47 4.69
CA ARG A 294 27.61 -12.72 3.54
C ARG A 294 27.07 -13.66 2.47
N ALA A 295 25.94 -13.28 1.86
CA ALA A 295 25.31 -14.03 0.78
C ALA A 295 24.50 -13.10 -0.13
N GLU A 296 24.52 -13.36 -1.42
CA GLU A 296 23.57 -12.78 -2.37
C GLU A 296 22.44 -13.78 -2.59
N ILE A 297 21.19 -13.31 -2.49
CA ILE A 297 20.02 -14.18 -2.61
C ILE A 297 18.96 -13.55 -3.51
N CYS A 298 18.31 -14.38 -4.33
CA CYS A 298 17.18 -13.97 -5.13
C CYS A 298 15.87 -14.25 -4.39
N CYS A 299 15.05 -13.22 -4.22
CA CYS A 299 13.71 -13.38 -3.67
C CYS A 299 12.84 -14.20 -4.63
N GLN A 300 12.47 -15.41 -4.22
CA GLN A 300 11.67 -16.33 -5.06
C GLN A 300 10.27 -15.80 -5.40
N MET A 301 9.79 -14.78 -4.68
CA MET A 301 8.51 -14.16 -5.00
C MET A 301 8.63 -13.06 -6.04
N CYS A 302 9.57 -12.12 -5.92
CA CYS A 302 9.64 -10.92 -6.79
C CYS A 302 10.89 -10.84 -7.66
N GLY A 303 11.78 -11.84 -7.60
CA GLY A 303 13.02 -11.87 -8.38
C GLY A 303 14.11 -10.90 -7.90
N THR A 304 13.84 -10.03 -6.92
CA THR A 304 14.84 -9.07 -6.44
C THR A 304 16.05 -9.77 -5.83
N LEU A 305 17.24 -9.40 -6.32
CA LEU A 305 18.52 -9.78 -5.73
C LEU A 305 18.78 -8.92 -4.48
N LEU A 306 19.09 -9.58 -3.37
CA LEU A 306 19.40 -8.94 -2.09
C LEU A 306 20.80 -9.36 -1.65
N ASP A 307 21.67 -8.38 -1.43
CA ASP A 307 22.93 -8.58 -0.70
C ASP A 307 22.60 -8.70 0.78
N CYS A 308 23.12 -9.73 1.43
CA CYS A 308 22.82 -10.05 2.82
C CYS A 308 24.09 -10.27 3.62
N ASP A 309 24.13 -9.69 4.82
CA ASP A 309 25.20 -9.89 5.81
C ASP A 309 24.53 -10.35 7.11
N THR A 310 24.85 -11.56 7.61
CA THR A 310 24.12 -12.20 8.72
C THR A 310 24.99 -12.96 9.71
#